data_AF-A0A2E0X1I9-F1
#
_entry.id   AF-A0A2E0X1I9-F1
#
_cell.length_a   1.000
_cell.length_b   1.000
_cell.length_c   1.000
_cell.angle_alpha   90.00
_cell.angle_beta   90.00
_cell.angle_gamma   90.00
#
_symmetry.space_group_name_H-M   'P 1'
#
loop_
_entity.id
_entity.type
_entity.pdbx_description
1 polymer ?
#
loop_
_entity_poly.entity_id
_entity_poly.type
_entity_poly.pdbx_seq_one_letter_code
_entity_poly.pdbx_strand_id
1 'polypeptide(L)'
;MSRIPLNKAELANQGLKDRLEMSTAEIGLAVRTTNCLEERGIFTVNDLLHTTREELLSISNFGEKTLEEVYKSLEKIGFTRPGATPRLPR
;
A
#
# COMPACT_ATOMS: atom_id res chain seq x y z
N MET A 1 -23.32 -21.28 -26.74
CA MET A 1 -22.96 -19.89 -26.37
C MET A 1 -22.04 -19.98 -25.17
N SER A 2 -20.81 -19.48 -25.30
CA SER A 2 -19.65 -19.89 -24.49
C SER A 2 -19.86 -19.66 -22.99
N ARG A 3 -19.74 -20.73 -22.19
CA ARG A 3 -19.55 -20.64 -20.74
C ARG A 3 -18.10 -20.22 -20.52
N ILE A 4 -17.87 -18.91 -20.46
CA ILE A 4 -16.58 -18.36 -20.04
C ILE A 4 -16.41 -18.77 -18.57
N PRO A 5 -15.41 -19.59 -18.21
CA PRO A 5 -15.09 -19.84 -16.82
C PRO A 5 -14.45 -18.56 -16.28
N LEU A 6 -15.19 -17.79 -15.48
CA LEU A 6 -14.60 -16.70 -14.72
C LEU A 6 -13.60 -17.31 -13.73
N ASN A 7 -12.31 -17.19 -14.05
CA ASN A 7 -11.22 -17.57 -13.17
C ASN A 7 -11.37 -16.85 -11.84
N LYS A 8 -11.58 -17.63 -10.77
CA LYS A 8 -11.70 -17.16 -9.37
C LYS A 8 -10.48 -16.36 -8.89
N ALA A 9 -9.33 -16.51 -9.56
CA ALA A 9 -8.10 -15.78 -9.29
C ALA A 9 -8.16 -14.28 -9.66
N GLU A 10 -8.96 -13.90 -10.66
CA GLU A 10 -9.07 -12.51 -11.11
C GLU A 10 -9.87 -11.67 -10.11
N LEU A 11 -10.93 -12.24 -9.51
CA LEU A 11 -11.75 -11.55 -8.51
C LEU A 11 -10.97 -11.24 -7.22
N ALA A 12 -10.07 -12.14 -6.83
CA ALA A 12 -9.18 -11.94 -5.70
C ALA A 12 -8.14 -10.83 -5.97
N ASN A 13 -7.63 -10.74 -7.21
CA ASN A 13 -6.74 -9.65 -7.61
C ASN A 13 -7.47 -8.31 -7.75
N GLN A 14 -8.73 -8.32 -8.17
CA GLN A 14 -9.52 -7.10 -8.35
C GLN A 14 -9.80 -6.39 -7.02
N GLY A 15 -10.11 -7.14 -5.96
CA GLY A 15 -10.30 -6.57 -4.62
C GLY A 15 -9.02 -5.94 -4.04
N LEU A 16 -7.85 -6.45 -4.41
CA LEU A 16 -6.57 -5.86 -4.03
C LEU A 16 -6.33 -4.55 -4.78
N LYS A 17 -6.57 -4.50 -6.09
CA LYS A 17 -6.41 -3.27 -6.88
C LYS A 17 -7.21 -2.09 -6.31
N ASP A 18 -8.45 -2.33 -5.90
CA ASP A 18 -9.30 -1.31 -5.28
C ASP A 18 -8.68 -0.73 -3.99
N ARG A 19 -8.02 -1.58 -3.20
CA ARG A 19 -7.30 -1.17 -1.97
C ARG A 19 -5.98 -0.44 -2.26
N LEU A 20 -5.32 -0.72 -3.39
CA LEU A 20 -4.09 -0.04 -3.83
C LEU A 20 -4.39 1.40 -4.27
N GLU A 21 -5.55 1.60 -4.90
CA GLU A 21 -6.02 2.92 -5.36
C GLU A 21 -6.55 3.79 -4.20
N MET A 22 -6.77 3.20 -3.02
CA MET A 22 -7.19 3.91 -1.83
C MET A 22 -6.13 4.93 -1.38
N SER A 23 -6.58 6.11 -0.98
CA SER A 23 -5.67 7.18 -0.54
C SER A 23 -5.11 6.92 0.86
N THR A 24 -3.92 7.45 1.14
CA THR A 24 -3.29 7.40 2.47
C THR A 24 -4.18 8.03 3.56
N ALA A 25 -5.03 8.98 3.18
CA ALA A 25 -6.06 9.58 4.03
C ALA A 25 -7.21 8.60 4.38
N GLU A 26 -7.57 7.70 3.46
CA GLU A 26 -8.70 6.78 3.62
C GLU A 26 -8.34 5.53 4.44
N ILE A 27 -7.08 5.08 4.39
CA ILE A 27 -6.58 3.98 5.22
C ILE A 27 -6.38 4.36 6.69
N GLY A 28 -6.77 5.57 7.09
CA GLY A 28 -6.79 6.03 8.47
C GLY A 28 -5.42 6.43 9.01
N LEU A 29 -4.53 6.95 8.15
CA LEU A 29 -3.27 7.52 8.62
C LEU A 29 -3.49 8.86 9.32
N ALA A 30 -2.63 9.15 10.28
CA ALA A 30 -2.66 10.44 10.96
C ALA A 30 -2.41 11.57 9.96
N VAL A 31 -3.13 12.68 10.10
CA VAL A 31 -3.02 13.89 9.23
C VAL A 31 -1.56 14.32 9.00
N ARG A 32 -0.70 14.14 10.01
CA ARG A 32 0.73 14.47 9.89
C ARG A 32 1.48 13.53 8.97
N THR A 33 1.19 12.23 9.06
CA THR A 33 1.72 11.18 8.18
C THR A 33 1.28 11.40 6.75
N THR A 34 -0.01 11.68 6.52
CA THR A 34 -0.57 11.98 5.20
C THR A 34 0.11 13.18 4.57
N ASN A 35 0.19 14.32 5.28
CA ASN A 35 0.87 15.51 4.74
C ASN A 35 2.35 15.23 4.38
N CYS A 36 3.07 14.45 5.18
CA CYS A 36 4.47 14.10 4.88
C CYS A 36 4.59 13.21 3.63
N LEU A 37 3.63 12.31 3.42
CA LEU A 37 3.56 11.44 2.25
C LEU A 37 3.18 12.26 1.00
N GLU A 38 2.19 13.15 1.13
CA GLU A 38 1.74 14.03 0.05
C GLU A 38 2.82 15.01 -0.43
N GLU A 39 3.64 15.57 0.47
CA GLU A 39 4.81 16.39 0.09
C GLU A 39 5.83 15.60 -0.76
N ARG A 40 5.89 14.29 -0.56
CA ARG A 40 6.74 13.36 -1.32
C ARG A 40 6.10 12.89 -2.63
N GLY A 41 4.84 13.26 -2.89
CA GLY A 41 4.05 12.77 -4.01
C GLY A 41 3.35 11.43 -3.77
N ILE A 42 3.26 10.99 -2.51
CA ILE A 42 2.64 9.72 -2.12
C ILE A 42 1.22 9.97 -1.63
N PHE A 43 0.25 9.86 -2.53
CA PHE A 43 -1.16 10.08 -2.22
C PHE A 43 -1.91 8.76 -2.00
N THR A 44 -1.45 7.67 -2.62
CA THR A 44 -2.12 6.37 -2.62
C THR A 44 -1.31 5.29 -1.91
N VAL A 45 -2.00 4.21 -1.53
CA VAL A 45 -1.36 2.98 -1.03
C VAL A 45 -0.38 2.42 -2.07
N ASN A 46 -0.72 2.53 -3.36
CA ASN A 46 0.14 2.12 -4.45
C ASN A 46 1.48 2.87 -4.48
N ASP A 47 1.46 4.20 -4.39
CA ASP A 47 2.69 5.00 -4.29
C ASP A 47 3.50 4.66 -3.04
N LEU A 48 2.79 4.40 -1.94
CA LEU A 48 3.41 4.03 -0.68
C LEU A 48 4.10 2.66 -0.75
N LEU A 49 3.51 1.68 -1.46
CA LEU A 49 4.12 0.36 -1.72
C LEU A 49 5.32 0.44 -2.66
N HIS A 50 5.34 1.43 -3.56
CA HIS A 50 6.49 1.73 -4.41
C HIS A 50 7.61 2.48 -3.67
N THR A 51 7.29 3.06 -2.51
CA THR A 51 8.27 3.76 -1.67
C THR A 51 8.92 2.80 -0.69
N THR A 52 10.25 2.89 -0.53
CA THR A 52 10.97 2.02 0.40
C THR A 52 10.98 2.58 1.82
N ARG A 53 11.26 1.71 2.80
CA ARG A 53 11.44 2.12 4.20
C ARG A 53 12.49 3.20 4.36
N GLU A 54 13.56 3.14 3.58
CA GLU A 54 14.71 4.07 3.65
C GLU A 54 14.29 5.44 3.16
N GLU A 55 13.53 5.48 2.05
CA GLU A 55 12.96 6.70 1.51
C GLU A 55 11.98 7.35 2.50
N LEU A 56 11.14 6.54 3.18
CA LEU A 56 10.24 7.03 4.22
C LEU A 56 11.02 7.57 5.43
N LEU A 57 11.99 6.81 5.95
CA LEU A 57 12.84 7.20 7.08
C LEU A 57 13.73 8.42 6.79
N SER A 58 13.98 8.73 5.52
CA SER A 58 14.73 9.93 5.13
C SER A 58 13.91 11.23 5.24
N ILE A 59 12.58 11.16 5.39
CA ILE A 59 11.74 12.36 5.53
C ILE A 59 11.91 12.90 6.97
N SER A 60 12.26 14.17 7.13
CA SER A 60 12.57 14.77 8.45
C SER A 60 11.44 14.70 9.49
N ASN A 61 10.21 14.42 9.06
CA ASN A 61 9.04 14.23 9.92
C ASN A 61 8.53 12.78 9.97
N PHE A 62 9.22 11.84 9.33
CA PHE A 62 8.95 10.41 9.48
C PHE A 62 9.80 9.82 10.60
N GLY A 63 9.13 9.43 11.68
CA GLY A 63 9.72 8.59 12.70
C GLY A 63 9.33 7.11 12.53
N GLU A 64 9.95 6.25 13.34
CA GLU A 64 9.58 4.84 13.47
C GLU A 64 8.08 4.67 13.79
N LYS A 65 7.51 5.57 14.59
CA LYS A 65 6.10 5.58 14.98
C LYS A 65 5.16 5.81 13.79
N THR A 66 5.54 6.76 12.92
CA THR A 66 4.80 7.08 11.70
C THR A 66 4.89 5.94 10.68
N LEU A 67 6.09 5.38 10.56
CA LEU A 67 6.38 4.22 9.71
C LEU A 67 5.57 2.98 10.13
N GLU A 68 5.49 2.71 11.43
CA GLU A 68 4.72 1.59 11.98
C GLU A 68 3.22 1.75 11.72
N GLU A 69 2.66 2.95 11.90
CA GLU A 69 1.25 3.22 11.59
C GLU A 69 0.93 2.99 10.11
N VAL A 70 1.83 3.42 9.21
CA VAL A 70 1.74 3.13 7.78
C VAL A 70 1.68 1.63 7.49
N TYR A 71 2.61 0.87 8.06
CA TYR A 71 2.63 -0.58 7.88
C TYR A 71 1.40 -1.26 8.47
N LYS A 72 0.95 -0.82 9.64
CA LYS A 72 -0.23 -1.36 10.30
C LYS A 72 -1.50 -1.09 9.51
N SER A 73 -1.63 0.09 8.90
CA SER A 73 -2.73 0.40 7.98
C SER A 73 -2.68 -0.45 6.73
N LEU A 74 -1.50 -0.64 6.12
CA LEU A 74 -1.26 -1.57 5.01
C LEU A 74 -1.64 -3.02 5.36
N GLU A 75 -1.22 -3.53 6.53
CA GLU A 75 -1.55 -4.88 6.96
C GLU A 75 -3.06 -5.05 7.18
N LYS A 76 -3.75 -4.02 7.69
CA LYS A 76 -5.23 -4.03 7.83
C LYS A 76 -5.96 -4.17 6.49
N ILE A 77 -5.42 -3.62 5.41
CA ILE A 77 -5.99 -3.75 4.06
C ILE A 77 -5.52 -5.02 3.33
N GLY A 78 -4.68 -5.84 3.97
CA GLY A 78 -4.18 -7.11 3.43
C GLY A 78 -2.91 -6.95 2.58
N PHE A 79 -2.23 -5.82 2.68
CA PHE A 79 -0.98 -5.56 1.98
C PHE A 79 0.19 -5.66 2.95
N THR A 80 1.08 -6.62 2.71
CA THR A 80 2.32 -6.76 3.46
C THR A 80 3.48 -6.26 2.61
N ARG A 81 4.45 -5.59 3.26
CA ARG A 81 5.67 -5.03 2.68
C ARG A 81 6.24 -5.87 1.51
N PRO A 82 6.59 -5.27 0.36
CA PRO A 82 7.41 -5.93 -0.65
C PRO A 82 8.80 -6.17 -0.05
N GLY A 83 9.11 -7.44 0.14
CA GLY A 83 10.15 -7.93 1.03
C GLY A 83 9.74 -9.25 1.69
N ALA A 84 8.42 -9.49 1.77
CA ALA A 84 7.82 -10.79 2.05
C ALA A 84 7.05 -11.37 0.84
N THR A 85 7.28 -10.88 -0.38
CA THR A 85 6.85 -11.59 -1.59
C THR A 85 7.93 -12.60 -1.97
N PRO A 86 7.66 -13.93 -1.92
CA PRO A 86 8.45 -14.86 -2.71
C PRO A 86 8.34 -14.38 -4.16
N ARG A 87 9.49 -14.11 -4.76
CA ARG A 87 9.59 -13.73 -6.17
C ARG A 87 8.68 -14.66 -6.97
N LEU A 88 7.67 -14.10 -7.63
CA LEU A 88 6.85 -14.86 -8.56
C LEU A 88 7.83 -15.42 -9.61
N PRO A 89 7.99 -16.75 -9.75
CA PRO A 89 8.86 -17.29 -10.77
C PRO A 89 8.25 -16.95 -12.13
N ARG A 90 9.09 -16.38 -12.99
CA ARG A 90 8.80 -16.10 -14.39
C ARG A 90 8.88 -17.37 -15.21
#